data_AF-M0BKG7-F1
#
_entry.id   AF-M0BKG7-F1
#
_cell.length_a   1.000
_cell.length_b   1.000
_cell.length_c   1.000
_cell.angle_alpha   90.00
_cell.angle_beta   90.00
_cell.angle_gamma   90.00
#
_symmetry.space_group_name_H-M   'P 1'
#
loop_
_entity.id
_entity.type
_entity.pdbx_description
1 polymer ?
#
loop_
_entity_poly.entity_id
_entity_poly.type
_entity_poly.pdbx_seq_one_letter_code
_entity_poly.pdbx_strand_id
1 'polypeptide(L)'
;MTSDDGPLPTEVQIAALEELRDELQEKPVKETRLADLFVEVSTSPPQLWNRATAFIAVEPVEDTSGDGDEASVQATAVVTEVSKLARGWWAPEIVADCDAMITIDVHAGLPTENFVKLATAEIDEQIEAIRSGEDIDQGPPL
;
A
#
# COMPACT_ATOMS: atom_id res chain seq x y z
N MET A 1 10.65 29.92 -4.56
CA MET A 1 9.62 29.36 -3.67
C MET A 1 8.52 28.82 -4.56
N THR A 2 8.79 27.70 -5.20
CA THR A 2 7.78 26.80 -5.75
C THR A 2 8.24 25.48 -5.17
N SER A 3 7.85 25.21 -3.93
CA SER A 3 7.91 23.84 -3.43
C SER A 3 6.92 23.12 -4.32
N ASP A 4 7.45 22.43 -5.31
CA ASP A 4 6.74 21.60 -6.26
C ASP A 4 6.26 20.37 -5.46
N ASP A 5 5.28 20.61 -4.58
CA ASP A 5 4.46 19.60 -3.93
C ASP A 5 3.40 19.14 -4.96
N GLY A 6 3.89 18.81 -6.15
CA GLY A 6 3.10 18.17 -7.20
C GLY A 6 3.01 16.69 -6.87
N PRO A 7 1.93 16.00 -7.29
CA PRO A 7 1.86 14.55 -7.14
C PRO A 7 3.12 13.92 -7.74
N LEU A 8 3.75 13.02 -6.98
CA LEU A 8 4.97 12.35 -7.43
C LEU A 8 4.78 11.74 -8.82
N PRO A 9 5.84 11.67 -9.64
CA PRO A 9 5.73 11.01 -10.94
C PRO A 9 5.16 9.60 -10.74
N THR A 10 4.21 9.22 -11.58
CA THR A 10 3.60 7.87 -11.62
C THR A 10 4.68 6.78 -11.62
N GLU A 11 5.79 7.01 -12.33
CA GLU A 11 6.95 6.12 -12.41
C GLU A 11 7.62 5.88 -11.05
N VAL A 12 7.70 6.94 -10.23
CA VAL A 12 8.28 6.92 -8.88
C VAL A 12 7.34 6.21 -7.90
N GLN A 13 6.04 6.43 -8.03
CA GLN A 13 5.03 5.69 -7.25
C GLN A 13 5.08 4.20 -7.56
N ILE A 14 5.15 3.84 -8.85
CA ILE A 14 5.28 2.44 -9.28
C ILE A 14 6.57 1.84 -8.73
N ALA A 15 7.71 2.52 -8.83
CA ALA A 15 8.98 2.01 -8.31
C ALA A 15 8.93 1.76 -6.80
N ALA A 16 8.29 2.66 -6.03
CA ALA A 16 8.11 2.49 -4.59
C ALA A 16 7.22 1.29 -4.24
N LEU A 17 6.16 1.06 -5.01
CA LEU A 17 5.28 -0.10 -4.87
C LEU A 17 5.98 -1.41 -5.28
N GLU A 18 6.78 -1.38 -6.34
CA GLU A 18 7.60 -2.52 -6.74
C GLU A 18 8.63 -2.89 -5.68
N GLU A 19 9.26 -1.91 -5.03
CA GLU A 19 10.14 -2.16 -3.88
C GLU A 19 9.38 -2.85 -2.73
N LEU A 20 8.16 -2.40 -2.41
CA LEU A 20 7.34 -3.03 -1.37
C LEU A 20 6.97 -4.48 -1.74
N ARG A 21 6.68 -4.73 -3.02
CA ARG A 21 6.41 -6.07 -3.55
C ARG A 21 7.63 -6.98 -3.44
N ASP A 22 8.80 -6.52 -3.89
CA ASP A 22 10.03 -7.29 -3.82
C ASP A 22 10.41 -7.56 -2.36
N GLU A 23 10.26 -6.57 -1.46
CA GLU A 23 10.49 -6.77 -0.03
C GLU A 23 9.60 -7.89 0.55
N LEU A 24 8.31 -7.95 0.16
CA LEU A 24 7.40 -9.02 0.56
C LEU A 24 7.80 -10.41 0.05
N GLN A 25 8.47 -10.49 -1.10
CA GLN A 25 8.88 -11.74 -1.71
C GLN A 25 10.25 -12.22 -1.21
N GLU A 26 11.18 -11.28 -0.97
CA GLU A 26 12.54 -11.56 -0.54
C GLU A 26 12.65 -11.76 0.98
N LYS A 27 11.85 -11.03 1.77
CA LYS A 27 11.87 -11.08 3.24
C LYS A 27 10.62 -11.76 3.80
N PRO A 28 10.73 -12.40 4.98
CA PRO A 28 9.54 -12.88 5.66
C PRO A 28 8.63 -11.71 6.06
N VAL A 29 7.32 -11.83 5.85
CA VAL A 29 6.29 -10.79 6.11
C VAL A 29 6.41 -10.10 7.48
N LYS A 30 6.95 -10.78 8.49
CA LYS A 30 7.16 -10.21 9.83
C LYS A 30 8.23 -9.12 9.87
N GLU A 31 9.13 -9.09 8.89
CA GLU A 31 10.21 -8.11 8.75
C GLU A 31 9.87 -7.03 7.70
N THR A 32 8.67 -7.09 7.11
CA THR A 32 8.24 -6.13 6.09
C THR A 32 7.31 -5.08 6.67
N ARG A 33 7.10 -3.99 5.93
CA ARG A 33 6.17 -2.90 6.33
C ARG A 33 4.72 -3.37 6.52
N LEU A 34 4.36 -4.53 5.97
CA LEU A 34 3.02 -5.12 6.05
C LEU A 34 2.88 -6.18 7.16
N ALA A 35 3.88 -6.29 8.05
CA ALA A 35 3.84 -7.18 9.20
C ALA A 35 2.59 -6.96 10.07
N ASP A 36 2.25 -5.69 10.33
CA ASP A 36 1.07 -5.31 11.12
C ASP A 36 -0.22 -5.76 10.41
N LEU A 37 -0.35 -5.51 9.11
CA LEU A 37 -1.48 -5.99 8.31
C LEU A 37 -1.63 -7.51 8.38
N PHE A 38 -0.53 -8.27 8.31
CA PHE A 38 -0.56 -9.72 8.42
C PHE A 38 -1.03 -10.20 9.81
N VAL A 39 -0.53 -9.57 10.87
CA VAL A 39 -0.98 -9.86 12.24
C VAL A 39 -2.47 -9.56 12.35
N GLU A 40 -2.93 -8.44 11.83
CA GLU A 40 -4.34 -8.05 11.83
C GLU A 40 -5.20 -9.11 11.13
N VAL A 41 -4.89 -9.49 9.89
CA VAL A 41 -5.72 -10.46 9.14
C VAL A 41 -5.66 -11.88 9.67
N SER A 42 -4.53 -12.29 10.26
CA SER A 42 -4.36 -13.67 10.75
C SER A 42 -4.88 -13.87 12.17
N THR A 43 -4.83 -12.83 13.01
CA THR A 43 -5.26 -12.88 14.42
C THR A 43 -6.67 -12.36 14.64
N SER A 44 -7.19 -11.52 13.73
CA SER A 44 -8.53 -10.97 13.88
C SER A 44 -9.60 -12.04 13.70
N PRO A 45 -10.65 -12.05 14.54
CA PRO A 45 -11.76 -12.98 14.40
C PRO A 45 -12.58 -12.63 13.15
N PRO A 46 -12.73 -13.55 12.17
CA PRO A 46 -13.43 -13.31 10.90
C PRO A 46 -14.94 -13.07 11.10
N GLN A 47 -15.47 -13.38 12.29
CA GLN A 47 -16.86 -13.13 12.66
C GLN A 47 -17.14 -11.65 12.97
N LEU A 48 -16.10 -10.89 13.34
CA LEU A 48 -16.20 -9.46 13.67
C LEU A 48 -15.62 -8.59 12.55
N TRP A 49 -14.47 -8.99 12.00
CA TRP A 49 -13.75 -8.26 10.97
C TRP A 49 -13.72 -9.10 9.70
N ASN A 50 -14.08 -8.52 8.56
CA ASN A 50 -14.07 -9.26 7.28
C ASN A 50 -12.85 -8.88 6.45
N ARG A 51 -12.31 -7.66 6.60
CA ARG A 51 -11.17 -7.17 5.83
C ARG A 51 -10.24 -6.35 6.71
N ALA A 52 -8.97 -6.29 6.36
CA ALA A 52 -8.05 -5.28 6.85
C ALA A 52 -7.40 -4.59 5.65
N THR A 53 -7.19 -3.28 5.78
CA THR A 53 -6.61 -2.45 4.73
C THR A 53 -5.39 -1.75 5.30
N ALA A 54 -4.26 -1.85 4.60
CA ALA A 54 -3.09 -1.04 4.85
C ALA A 54 -3.09 0.13 3.87
N PHE A 55 -2.94 1.34 4.40
CA PHE A 55 -2.77 2.57 3.63
C PHE A 55 -1.28 2.80 3.40
N ILE A 56 -0.92 3.05 2.15
CA ILE A 56 0.44 3.32 1.72
C ILE A 56 0.50 4.74 1.19
N ALA A 57 1.41 5.53 1.73
CA ALA A 57 1.82 6.81 1.16
C ALA A 57 3.20 6.65 0.54
N VAL A 58 3.38 7.18 -0.66
CA VAL A 58 4.67 7.22 -1.33
C VAL A 58 5.28 8.58 -1.00
N GLU A 59 6.28 8.58 -0.13
CA GLU A 59 6.95 9.82 0.27
C GLU A 59 8.27 9.98 -0.50
N PRO A 60 8.59 11.19 -1.03
CA PRO A 60 9.88 11.44 -1.64
C PRO A 60 10.99 11.32 -0.58
N VAL A 61 11.98 10.49 -0.87
CA VAL A 61 13.20 10.41 -0.08
C VAL A 61 14.13 11.51 -0.57
N GLU A 62 14.05 12.69 0.05
CA GLU A 62 15.06 13.72 -0.17
C GLU A 62 16.38 13.24 0.43
N ASP A 63 17.28 12.74 -0.45
CA ASP A 63 18.66 12.50 -0.07
C ASP A 63 19.29 13.87 0.26
N THR A 64 19.46 14.13 1.55
CA THR A 64 20.06 15.38 2.06
C THR A 64 21.59 15.41 1.87
N SER A 65 22.17 14.41 1.20
CA SER A 65 23.57 14.39 0.81
C SER A 65 23.74 15.11 -0.54
N GLY A 66 23.81 16.43 -0.47
CA GLY A 66 24.10 17.25 -1.63
C GLY A 66 25.44 16.92 -2.27
N ASP A 67 25.41 16.46 -3.52
CA ASP A 67 26.27 16.92 -4.61
C ASP A 67 25.51 16.66 -5.92
N GLY A 68 25.39 17.70 -6.74
CA GLY A 68 24.43 17.71 -7.83
C GLY A 68 24.69 16.65 -8.89
N ASP A 69 23.67 15.87 -9.22
CA ASP A 69 23.53 15.18 -10.49
C ASP A 69 22.05 14.77 -10.68
N GLU A 70 21.65 14.52 -11.91
CA GLU A 70 20.27 14.54 -12.41
C GLU A 70 19.23 13.82 -11.51
N ALA A 71 18.13 14.53 -11.24
CA ALA A 71 17.08 14.21 -10.26
C ALA A 71 16.46 12.81 -10.43
N SER A 72 17.11 11.79 -9.87
CA SER A 72 16.44 10.55 -9.51
C SER A 72 15.64 10.82 -8.24
N VAL A 73 14.40 11.29 -8.39
CA VAL A 73 13.45 11.35 -7.28
C VAL A 73 13.22 9.91 -6.83
N GLN A 74 13.90 9.51 -5.76
CA GLN A 74 13.61 8.24 -5.10
C GLN A 74 12.44 8.48 -4.15
N ALA A 75 11.47 7.58 -4.15
CA ALA A 75 10.40 7.60 -3.17
C ALA A 75 10.28 6.23 -2.53
N THR A 76 9.72 6.21 -1.33
CA THR A 76 9.56 4.97 -0.57
C THR A 76 8.11 4.82 -0.14
N ALA A 77 7.58 3.61 -0.31
CA ALA A 77 6.20 3.27 0.03
C ALA A 77 6.08 3.02 1.54
N VAL A 78 5.62 4.01 2.30
CA VAL A 78 5.46 3.92 3.76
C VAL A 78 4.04 3.50 4.09
N VAL A 79 3.90 2.45 4.90
CA VAL A 79 2.59 2.09 5.47
C VAL A 79 2.27 3.11 6.57
N THR A 80 1.31 3.99 6.31
CA THR A 80 0.95 5.08 7.22
C THR A 80 -0.01 4.61 8.29
N GLU A 81 -0.99 3.80 7.91
CA GLU A 81 -2.00 3.28 8.82
C GLU A 81 -2.49 1.90 8.37
N VAL A 82 -2.94 1.10 9.34
CA VAL A 82 -3.63 -0.17 9.09
C VAL A 82 -4.99 -0.12 9.78
N SER A 83 -6.06 -0.25 9.00
CA SER A 83 -7.44 -0.24 9.50
C SER A 83 -8.12 -1.60 9.32
N LYS A 84 -8.84 -2.05 10.35
CA LYS A 84 -9.75 -3.21 10.27
C LYS A 84 -11.13 -2.77 9.84
N LEU A 85 -11.75 -3.53 8.94
CA LEU A 85 -13.09 -3.29 8.44
C LEU A 85 -14.05 -4.39 8.90
N ALA A 86 -15.06 -3.97 9.67
CA ALA A 86 -16.21 -4.80 10.00
C ALA A 86 -17.21 -4.77 8.83
N ARG A 87 -17.98 -5.84 8.64
CA ARG A 87 -18.94 -5.97 7.52
C ARG A 87 -19.89 -4.77 7.49
N GLY A 88 -19.84 -3.96 6.43
CA GLY A 88 -20.90 -3.02 6.07
C GLY A 88 -20.81 -1.60 6.62
N TRP A 89 -19.74 -1.22 7.33
CA TRP A 89 -19.49 0.19 7.66
C TRP A 89 -18.17 0.63 7.04
N TRP A 90 -18.25 1.02 5.77
CA TRP A 90 -17.28 1.94 5.22
C TRP A 90 -17.72 3.34 5.65
N ALA A 91 -16.88 4.02 6.43
CA ALA A 91 -16.88 5.47 6.45
C ALA A 91 -15.66 5.88 5.62
N PRO A 92 -15.86 6.41 4.40
CA PRO A 92 -14.82 7.03 3.60
C PRO A 92 -14.44 8.36 4.23
N GLU A 93 -13.90 8.33 5.44
CA GLU A 93 -12.80 9.24 5.68
C GLU A 93 -11.65 8.64 4.89
N ILE A 94 -11.67 8.91 3.58
CA ILE A 94 -10.52 8.84 2.70
C ILE A 94 -9.41 9.41 3.54
N VAL A 95 -8.42 8.59 3.89
CA VAL A 95 -7.17 9.11 4.44
C VAL A 95 -6.65 10.00 3.32
N ALA A 96 -6.97 11.29 3.41
CA ALA A 96 -6.52 12.26 2.43
C ALA A 96 -5.00 12.15 2.46
N ASP A 97 -4.39 11.94 1.29
CA ASP A 97 -2.95 11.74 1.09
C ASP A 97 -2.41 10.28 1.13
N CYS A 98 -3.20 9.25 0.79
CA CYS A 98 -2.63 7.92 0.48
C CYS A 98 -2.58 7.63 -1.03
N ASP A 99 -1.41 7.24 -1.54
CA ASP A 99 -1.20 6.88 -2.95
C ASP A 99 -1.72 5.48 -3.30
N ALA A 100 -1.71 4.54 -2.36
CA ALA A 100 -2.16 3.17 -2.59
C ALA A 100 -2.82 2.53 -1.36
N MET A 101 -3.73 1.59 -1.59
CA MET A 101 -4.43 0.84 -0.55
C MET A 101 -4.34 -0.66 -0.80
N ILE A 102 -3.78 -1.41 0.15
CA ILE A 102 -3.74 -2.88 0.07
C ILE A 102 -4.84 -3.43 0.97
N THR A 103 -5.88 -4.02 0.36
CA THR A 103 -7.00 -4.61 1.11
C THR A 103 -6.95 -6.12 1.06
N ILE A 104 -6.94 -6.77 2.23
CA ILE A 104 -6.89 -8.23 2.34
C ILE A 104 -8.02 -8.73 3.23
N ASP A 105 -8.71 -9.77 2.78
CA ASP A 105 -9.78 -10.42 3.54
C ASP A 105 -9.22 -11.14 4.78
N VAL A 106 -9.88 -10.95 5.93
CA VAL A 106 -9.49 -11.52 7.22
C VAL A 106 -9.79 -13.02 7.19
N HIS A 107 -8.73 -13.81 7.28
CA HIS A 107 -8.82 -15.26 7.32
C HIS A 107 -8.11 -15.77 8.57
N ALA A 108 -8.90 -16.31 9.51
CA ALA A 108 -8.34 -16.96 10.70
C ALA A 108 -7.40 -18.10 10.27
N GLY A 109 -6.11 -17.96 10.61
CA GLY A 109 -5.08 -18.93 10.23
C GLY A 109 -4.61 -18.82 8.77
N LEU A 110 -4.71 -17.64 8.14
CA LEU A 110 -4.14 -17.40 6.81
C LEU A 110 -2.62 -17.70 6.83
N PRO A 111 -2.14 -18.64 6.00
CA PRO A 111 -0.71 -18.90 5.91
C PRO A 111 0.01 -17.71 5.27
N THR A 112 1.21 -17.41 5.76
CA THR A 112 2.02 -16.28 5.29
C THR A 112 2.21 -16.30 3.77
N GLU A 113 2.38 -17.47 3.17
CA GLU A 113 2.51 -17.62 1.71
C GLU A 113 1.26 -17.14 0.95
N ASN A 114 0.06 -17.37 1.48
CA ASN A 114 -1.17 -16.87 0.86
C ASN A 114 -1.30 -15.36 1.06
N PHE A 115 -0.91 -14.85 2.23
CA PHE A 115 -0.88 -13.40 2.45
C PHE A 115 0.06 -12.70 1.47
N VAL A 116 1.29 -13.20 1.30
CA VAL A 116 2.25 -12.62 0.34
C VAL A 116 1.66 -12.61 -1.06
N LYS A 117 1.01 -13.69 -1.50
CA LYS A 117 0.37 -13.75 -2.82
C LYS A 117 -0.75 -12.74 -2.97
N LEU A 118 -1.62 -12.60 -1.97
CA LEU A 118 -2.73 -11.64 -2.00
C LEU A 118 -2.21 -10.19 -1.96
N ALA A 119 -1.28 -9.88 -1.06
CA ALA A 119 -0.67 -8.57 -0.96
C ALA A 119 0.10 -8.20 -2.25
N THR A 120 0.85 -9.14 -2.82
CA THR A 120 1.54 -8.97 -4.11
C THR A 120 0.55 -8.69 -5.23
N ALA A 121 -0.54 -9.44 -5.31
CA ALA A 121 -1.56 -9.24 -6.34
C ALA A 121 -2.24 -7.87 -6.23
N GLU A 122 -2.56 -7.43 -5.01
CA GLU A 122 -3.08 -6.06 -4.78
C GLU A 122 -2.08 -4.99 -5.19
N ILE A 123 -0.81 -5.14 -4.84
CA ILE A 123 0.23 -4.18 -5.24
C ILE A 123 0.35 -4.11 -6.76
N ASP A 124 0.31 -5.26 -7.44
CA ASP A 124 0.36 -5.34 -8.90
C ASP A 124 -0.86 -4.65 -9.53
N GLU A 125 -2.07 -4.87 -9.00
CA GLU A 125 -3.30 -4.21 -9.45
C GLU A 125 -3.21 -2.68 -9.27
N GLN A 126 -2.69 -2.21 -8.14
CA GLN A 126 -2.46 -0.79 -7.88
C GLN A 126 -1.44 -0.18 -8.86
N ILE A 127 -0.32 -0.89 -9.11
CA ILE A 127 0.68 -0.48 -10.10
C ILE A 127 0.05 -0.39 -11.50
N GLU A 128 -0.73 -1.39 -11.90
CA GLU A 128 -1.42 -1.40 -13.19
C GLU A 128 -2.40 -0.24 -13.31
N ALA A 129 -3.17 0.07 -12.26
CA ALA A 129 -4.11 1.17 -12.25
C ALA A 129 -3.43 2.54 -12.37
N ILE A 130 -2.39 2.76 -11.55
CA ILE A 130 -1.54 3.95 -11.58
C ILE A 130 -0.91 4.11 -12.98
N ARG A 131 -0.44 3.01 -13.59
CA ARG A 131 0.15 2.99 -14.94
C ARG A 131 -0.86 3.24 -16.05
N SER A 132 -2.07 2.72 -15.91
CA SER A 132 -3.17 2.92 -16.86
C SER A 132 -3.67 4.37 -16.84
N GLY A 133 -3.39 5.10 -15.75
CA GLY A 133 -4.04 6.39 -15.48
C GLY A 133 -5.53 6.23 -15.25
N GLU A 134 -5.96 5.01 -14.91
CA GLU A 134 -7.33 4.70 -14.53
C GLU A 134 -7.44 5.11 -13.07
N ASP A 135 -8.08 6.24 -12.82
CA ASP A 135 -8.60 6.57 -11.49
C ASP A 135 -9.42 5.35 -11.07
N ILE A 136 -8.93 4.61 -10.07
CA ILE A 136 -9.63 3.42 -9.59
C ILE A 136 -10.91 3.96 -8.99
N ASP A 137 -11.98 3.99 -9.79
CA ASP A 137 -13.31 4.38 -9.37
C ASP A 137 -13.67 3.45 -8.22
N GLN A 138 -13.45 3.94 -7.00
CA GLN A 138 -13.67 3.24 -5.74
C GLN A 138 -15.18 3.06 -5.59
N GLY A 139 -15.78 2.12 -6.32
CA GLY A 139 -17.17 1.77 -6.13
C GLY A 139 -17.76 0.87 -7.22
N PRO A 140 -18.52 -0.19 -6.87
CA PRO A 140 -19.42 -0.78 -7.84
C PRO A 140 -20.52 0.24 -8.18
N PRO A 141 -20.98 0.34 -9.45
CA PRO A 141 -22.28 0.95 -9.70
C PRO A 141 -23.35 0.06 -9.04
N LEU A 142 -24.20 0.74 -8.26
CA LEU A 142 -25.36 0.28 -7.48
C LEU A 142 -26.08 -0.98 -7.98
#